data_AF-A0A428NY96-F1
#
_entry.id   AF-A0A428NY96-F1
#
_cell.length_a   1.000
_cell.length_b   1.000
_cell.length_c   1.000
_cell.angle_alpha   90.00
_cell.angle_beta   90.00
_cell.angle_gamma   90.00
#
_symmetry.space_group_name_H-M   'P 1'
#
loop_
_entity.id
_entity.type
_entity.pdbx_description
1 polymer ?
#
loop_
_entity_poly.entity_id
_entity_poly.type
_entity_poly.pdbx_seq_one_letter_code
_entity_poly.pdbx_strand_id
1 'polypeptide(L)'
;MAQPNQGRLLTDDASMSGLGLHRSKFEEWEDALRSPNTESGEYEWWYADGHLQDGWFLQVAFFYNSEGNGTKAGLIDLNIAKGGEKLCDLHKRFELSANLYVAKTNVM
;
A
#
# COMPACT_ATOMS: atom_id res chain seq x y z
N MET A 1 15.21 10.85 21.84
CA MET A 1 14.47 11.14 20.59
C MET A 1 14.24 9.81 19.89
N ALA A 2 12.99 9.34 19.81
CA ALA A 2 12.67 8.11 19.09
C ALA A 2 12.89 8.37 17.59
N GLN A 3 13.63 7.49 16.91
CA GLN A 3 13.75 7.59 15.47
C GLN A 3 12.36 7.40 14.83
N PRO A 4 12.00 8.18 13.80
CA PRO A 4 10.78 7.94 13.07
C PRO A 4 10.85 6.52 12.49
N ASN A 5 9.82 5.71 12.74
CA ASN A 5 9.68 4.41 12.09
C ASN A 5 9.63 4.66 10.57
N GLN A 6 10.74 4.43 9.89
CA GLN A 6 10.77 4.44 8.43
C GLN A 6 9.82 3.33 7.98
N GLY A 7 8.80 3.69 7.20
CA GLY A 7 7.99 2.71 6.49
C GLY A 7 8.91 1.84 5.64
N ARG A 8 8.89 0.53 5.88
CA ARG A 8 9.68 -0.43 5.12
C ARG A 8 8.77 -1.08 4.08
N LEU A 9 9.18 -1.02 2.82
CA LEU A 9 8.57 -1.84 1.77
C LEU A 9 8.81 -3.32 2.11
N LEU A 10 7.73 -4.12 2.17
CA LEU A 10 7.77 -5.55 2.51
C LEU A 10 8.31 -6.40 1.35
N THR A 11 9.51 -6.10 0.86
CA THR A 11 10.09 -6.74 -0.34
C THR A 11 11.34 -7.59 -0.03
N ASP A 12 11.84 -7.56 1.20
CA ASP A 12 12.96 -8.40 1.63
C ASP A 12 12.51 -9.72 2.26
N ASP A 13 13.40 -10.71 2.24
CA ASP A 13 13.09 -12.07 2.69
C ASP A 13 12.78 -12.16 4.18
N ALA A 14 13.42 -11.33 5.01
CA ALA A 14 13.18 -11.35 6.46
C ALA A 14 11.77 -10.84 6.78
N SER A 15 11.33 -9.76 6.13
CA SER A 15 9.95 -9.25 6.27
C SER A 15 8.92 -10.25 5.76
N MET A 16 9.15 -10.83 4.57
CA MET A 16 8.25 -11.84 3.98
C MET A 16 8.11 -13.07 4.89
N SER A 17 9.24 -13.60 5.38
CA SER A 17 9.25 -14.74 6.29
C SER A 17 8.55 -14.43 7.61
N GLY A 18 8.70 -13.21 8.15
CA GLY A 18 8.02 -12.79 9.38
C GLY A 18 6.49 -12.74 9.24
N LEU A 19 5.99 -12.54 8.02
CA LEU A 19 4.56 -12.51 7.69
C LEU A 19 4.04 -13.84 7.13
N GLY A 20 4.90 -14.85 6.95
CA GLY A 20 4.52 -16.12 6.34
C GLY A 20 4.22 -16.03 4.83
N LEU A 21 4.77 -15.02 4.15
CA LEU A 21 4.57 -14.77 2.72
C LEU A 21 5.64 -15.47 1.86
N HIS A 22 5.24 -16.04 0.71
CA HIS A 22 6.14 -16.66 -0.25
C HIS A 22 6.30 -15.80 -1.51
N ARG A 23 7.53 -15.55 -2.00
CA ARG A 23 7.76 -14.71 -3.19
C ARG A 23 7.08 -15.24 -4.46
N SER A 24 7.18 -16.55 -4.69
CA SER A 24 6.80 -17.22 -5.94
C SER A 24 5.46 -17.97 -5.84
N LYS A 25 4.79 -17.89 -4.69
CA LYS A 25 3.52 -18.55 -4.44
C LYS A 25 2.62 -17.56 -3.71
N PHE A 26 1.48 -17.25 -4.32
CA PHE A 26 0.42 -16.48 -3.68
C PHE A 26 -0.53 -17.48 -3.01
N GLU A 27 -0.94 -17.18 -1.79
CA GLU A 27 -1.98 -17.96 -1.13
C GLU A 27 -3.38 -17.55 -1.63
N GLU A 28 -4.40 -18.39 -1.42
CA GLU A 28 -5.77 -18.15 -1.92
C GLU A 28 -6.42 -16.86 -1.37
N TRP A 29 -5.93 -16.38 -0.23
CA TRP A 29 -6.38 -15.13 0.39
C TRP A 29 -5.62 -13.90 -0.13
N GLU A 30 -4.54 -14.09 -0.89
CA GLU A 30 -3.84 -13.01 -1.55
C GLU A 30 -4.54 -12.68 -2.87
N ASP A 31 -4.60 -11.40 -3.22
CA ASP A 31 -5.07 -10.95 -4.54
C ASP A 31 -4.07 -11.28 -5.66
N ALA A 32 -2.90 -11.82 -5.32
CA ALA A 32 -1.77 -12.12 -6.20
C ALA A 32 -1.28 -10.91 -7.02
N LEU A 33 -1.79 -9.70 -6.72
CA LEU A 33 -1.45 -8.44 -7.35
C LEU A 33 -0.28 -7.82 -6.59
N ARG A 34 0.84 -8.54 -6.56
CA ARG A 34 2.12 -7.95 -6.13
C ARG A 34 2.74 -7.20 -7.30
N SER A 35 2.00 -6.24 -7.87
CA SER A 35 2.23 -5.51 -9.13
C SER A 35 3.64 -5.68 -9.73
N PRO A 36 3.91 -6.79 -10.44
CA PRO A 36 5.18 -6.97 -11.12
C PRO A 36 5.09 -6.25 -12.46
N ASN A 37 5.87 -5.18 -12.60
CA ASN A 37 5.93 -4.31 -13.80
C ASN A 37 4.73 -3.38 -13.98
N THR A 38 4.40 -2.54 -12.99
CA THR A 38 3.49 -1.42 -13.26
C THR A 38 4.02 -0.52 -14.37
N GLU A 39 3.27 -0.39 -15.45
CA GLU A 39 3.56 0.53 -16.55
C GLU A 39 3.23 1.98 -16.17
N SER A 40 3.77 2.91 -16.94
CA SER A 40 3.39 4.32 -16.89
C SER A 40 1.89 4.49 -17.15
N GLY A 41 1.15 5.00 -16.17
CA GLY A 41 -0.30 5.21 -16.23
C GLY A 41 -1.13 4.14 -15.53
N GLU A 42 -0.49 3.20 -14.82
CA GLU A 42 -1.18 2.20 -14.01
C GLU A 42 -1.36 2.67 -12.56
N TYR A 43 -2.52 2.31 -12.00
CA TYR A 43 -2.95 2.70 -10.66
C TYR A 43 -3.42 1.45 -9.93
N GLU A 44 -3.00 1.33 -8.69
CA GLU A 44 -3.47 0.28 -7.79
C GLU A 44 -3.94 0.94 -6.50
N TRP A 45 -5.06 0.47 -5.96
CA TRP A 45 -5.56 0.92 -4.67
C TRP A 45 -6.10 -0.23 -3.85
N TRP A 46 -5.78 -0.22 -2.56
CA TRP A 46 -6.44 -1.04 -1.55
C TRP A 46 -7.26 -0.15 -0.66
N TYR A 47 -8.53 -0.48 -0.50
CA TYR A 47 -9.51 0.30 0.21
C TYR A 47 -10.18 -0.57 1.27
N ALA A 48 -10.30 -0.04 2.47
CA ALA A 48 -11.12 -0.61 3.51
C ALA A 48 -11.88 0.49 4.24
N ASP A 49 -13.15 0.24 4.52
CA ASP A 49 -13.98 1.10 5.34
C ASP A 49 -14.83 0.31 6.34
N GLY A 50 -15.36 1.03 7.32
CA GLY A 50 -16.22 0.43 8.32
C GLY A 50 -16.99 1.43 9.13
N HIS A 51 -18.23 1.05 9.44
CA HIS A 51 -19.04 1.69 10.47
C HIS A 51 -18.84 0.96 11.80
N LEU A 52 -18.42 1.69 12.83
CA LEU A 52 -18.29 1.16 14.18
C LEU A 52 -19.60 1.34 14.96
N GLN A 53 -19.79 0.49 15.97
CA GLN A 53 -21.06 0.39 16.71
C GLN A 53 -21.46 1.70 17.41
N ASP A 54 -20.51 2.56 17.76
CA ASP A 54 -20.75 3.84 18.45
C ASP A 54 -20.78 5.05 17.48
N GLY A 55 -21.07 4.79 16.21
CA GLY A 55 -21.36 5.81 15.20
C GLY A 55 -20.13 6.46 14.57
N TRP A 56 -18.94 5.91 14.80
CA TRP A 56 -17.76 6.27 14.02
C TRP A 56 -17.78 5.62 12.64
N PHE A 57 -17.14 6.29 11.71
CA PHE A 57 -16.79 5.78 10.40
C PHE A 57 -15.28 5.92 10.21
N LEU A 58 -14.66 4.85 9.74
CA LEU A 58 -13.25 4.81 9.38
C LEU A 58 -13.15 4.40 7.91
N GLN A 59 -12.33 5.12 7.16
CA GLN A 59 -11.91 4.72 5.82
C GLN A 59 -10.40 4.88 5.71
N VAL A 60 -9.77 3.89 5.08
CA VAL A 60 -8.37 3.95 4.70
C VAL A 60 -8.24 3.49 3.24
N ALA A 61 -7.44 4.23 2.48
CA ALA A 61 -7.02 3.80 1.16
C ALA A 61 -5.51 3.95 1.01
N PHE A 62 -4.89 2.91 0.45
CA PHE A 62 -3.50 2.91 0.04
C PHE A 62 -3.49 2.94 -1.48
N PHE A 63 -2.86 3.95 -2.07
CA PHE A 63 -2.68 4.03 -3.51
C PHE A 63 -1.22 3.86 -3.88
N TYR A 64 -1.02 3.17 -4.99
CA TYR A 64 0.19 3.22 -5.78
C TYR A 64 -0.15 3.84 -7.13
N ASN A 65 0.66 4.81 -7.55
CA ASN A 65 0.49 5.47 -8.83
C ASN A 65 1.84 5.56 -9.56
N SER A 66 1.90 5.05 -10.78
CA SER A 66 2.95 5.36 -11.75
C SER A 66 2.43 6.41 -12.74
N GLU A 67 2.49 7.70 -12.40
CA GLU A 67 2.07 8.76 -13.32
C GLU A 67 3.08 8.89 -14.47
N GLY A 68 2.76 8.41 -15.67
CA GLY A 68 3.63 8.66 -16.84
C GLY A 68 5.03 8.02 -16.68
N ASN A 69 6.02 8.61 -17.35
CA ASN A 69 7.45 8.36 -17.09
C ASN A 69 7.92 8.91 -15.71
N GLY A 70 7.00 9.28 -14.81
CA GLY A 70 7.27 10.01 -13.57
C GLY A 70 7.60 9.13 -12.36
N THR A 71 7.92 9.82 -11.25
CA THR A 71 8.27 9.22 -9.96
C THR A 71 7.14 8.38 -9.40
N LYS A 72 7.42 7.11 -9.08
CA LYS A 72 6.50 6.23 -8.35
C LYS A 72 6.16 6.85 -6.99
N ALA A 73 4.87 7.06 -6.74
CA ALA A 73 4.40 7.67 -5.50
C ALA A 73 3.41 6.76 -4.79
N GLY A 74 3.54 6.70 -3.47
CA GLY A 74 2.51 6.16 -2.59
C GLY A 74 1.61 7.29 -2.10
N LEU A 75 0.33 7.00 -1.91
CA LEU A 75 -0.62 7.86 -1.21
C LEU A 75 -1.32 7.02 -0.14
N ILE A 76 -1.43 7.59 1.06
CA ILE A 76 -2.31 7.07 2.10
C ILE A 76 -3.40 8.11 2.33
N ASP A 77 -4.63 7.66 2.17
CA ASP A 77 -5.82 8.41 2.56
C ASP A 77 -6.39 7.77 3.82
N LEU A 78 -6.66 8.60 4.83
CA LEU A 78 -7.30 8.20 6.08
C LEU A 78 -8.38 9.21 6.41
N ASN A 79 -9.62 8.74 6.38
CA ASN A 79 -10.78 9.50 6.78
C ASN A 79 -11.41 8.93 8.05
N ILE A 80 -11.72 9.82 8.98
CA ILE A 80 -12.42 9.49 10.22
C ILE A 80 -13.59 10.44 10.36
N ALA A 81 -14.79 9.90 10.59
CA ALA A 81 -15.99 10.69 10.78
C ALA A 81 -16.80 10.17 11.98
N LYS A 82 -17.61 11.05 12.59
CA LYS A 82 -18.58 10.68 13.62
C LYS A 82 -19.80 11.59 13.54
N GLY A 83 -20.99 11.03 13.69
CA GLY A 83 -22.23 11.81 13.75
C GLY A 83 -22.49 12.63 12.47
N GLY A 84 -21.99 12.18 11.32
CA GLY A 84 -22.10 12.90 10.04
C GLY A 84 -21.03 13.97 9.79
N GLU A 85 -20.12 14.20 10.75
CA GLU A 85 -19.02 15.15 10.60
C GLU A 85 -17.70 14.43 10.30
N LYS A 86 -16.94 14.92 9.32
CA LYS A 86 -15.60 14.44 9.02
C LYS A 86 -14.60 15.09 9.98
N LEU A 87 -14.02 14.30 10.87
CA LEU A 87 -13.09 14.72 11.91
C LEU A 87 -11.63 14.61 11.47
N CYS A 88 -11.33 13.71 10.53
CA CYS A 88 -10.01 13.56 9.93
C CYS A 88 -10.12 13.44 8.40
N ASP A 89 -9.26 14.19 7.73
CA ASP A 89 -9.11 14.21 6.28
C ASP A 89 -7.62 14.20 5.93
N LEU A 90 -6.98 13.06 6.17
CA LEU A 90 -5.55 12.90 5.91
C LEU A 90 -5.36 12.38 4.49
N HIS A 91 -4.71 13.20 3.67
CA HIS A 91 -4.20 12.82 2.35
C HIS A 91 -2.68 12.97 2.37
N LYS A 92 -1.95 11.85 2.45
CA LYS A 92 -0.50 11.87 2.58
C LYS A 92 0.17 11.19 1.40
N ARG A 93 0.67 12.00 0.46
CA ARG A 93 1.59 11.55 -0.59
C ARG A 93 3.00 11.42 -0.03
N PHE A 94 3.70 10.37 -0.44
CA PHE A 94 5.11 10.18 -0.15
C PHE A 94 5.82 9.60 -1.37
N GLU A 95 7.04 10.06 -1.58
CA GLU A 95 7.91 9.52 -2.61
C GLU A 95 8.46 8.17 -2.15
N LEU A 96 8.39 7.19 -3.05
CA LEU A 96 9.02 5.90 -2.80
C LEU A 96 10.51 6.05 -3.15
N SER A 97 11.35 6.12 -2.12
CA SER A 97 12.82 6.30 -2.27
C SER A 97 13.54 5.03 -2.75
N ALA A 98 12.85 3.89 -2.81
CA ALA A 98 13.44 2.63 -3.20
C ALA A 98 13.37 2.44 -4.73
N ASN A 99 14.51 2.08 -5.32
CA ASN A 99 14.50 1.25 -6.52
C ASN A 99 13.66 0.01 -6.20
N LEU A 100 12.42 -0.03 -6.68
CA LEU A 100 11.55 -1.19 -6.49
C LEU A 100 12.15 -2.32 -7.33
N TYR A 101 12.93 -3.20 -6.70
CA TYR A 101 13.51 -4.36 -7.38
C TYR A 101 12.40 -5.38 -7.63
N VAL A 102 11.79 -5.28 -8.81
CA VAL A 102 10.91 -6.30 -9.36
C VAL A 102 11.77 -7.51 -9.69
N ALA A 103 11.52 -8.63 -9.01
CA ALA A 103 12.14 -9.89 -9.39
C ALA A 103 11.60 -10.29 -10.77
N LYS A 104 12.39 -10.11 -11.83
CA LYS A 104 12.14 -10.82 -13.09
C LYS A 104 12.43 -12.29 -12.85
N THR A 105 11.39 -13.11 -12.72
CA THR A 105 11.54 -14.52 -13.05
C THR A 105 11.76 -14.61 -14.56
N ASN A 106 13.01 -14.82 -14.97
CA ASN A 106 13.29 -15.35 -16.30
C ASN A 106 12.73 -16.77 -16.34
N VAL A 107 11.46 -16.90 -16.72
CA VAL A 107 10.92 -18.20 -17.11
C VAL A 107 11.44 -18.43 -18.54
N MET A 108 12.35 -19.38 -18.67
CA MET A 108 12.76 -19.98 -19.95
C MET A 108 11.63 -20.87 -20.48
#